data_AF-A0A0B2QVY5-F1
#
_entry.id   AF-A0A0B2QVY5-F1
#
_cell.length_a   1.000
_cell.length_b   1.000
_cell.length_c   1.000
_cell.angle_alpha   90.00
_cell.angle_beta   90.00
_cell.angle_gamma   90.00
#
_symmetry.space_group_name_H-M   'P 1'
#
loop_
_entity.id
_entity.type
_entity.pdbx_description
1 polymer ?
#
loop_
_entity_poly.entity_id
_entity_poly.type
_entity_poly.pdbx_seq_one_letter_code
_entity_poly.pdbx_strand_id
1 'polypeptide(L)' 'MAATNFPKKLALIMVITVMVMLVLEPQHVECAFAVPLNPCTVPECIAQCKKILHAKFMSASCTTGSQGNLCICLG' A
#
# COMPACT_ATOMS: atom_id res chain seq x y z
N MET A 1 -1.65 -42.76 19.91
CA MET A 1 -2.02 -42.35 18.53
C MET A 1 -2.42 -40.87 18.57
N ALA A 2 -1.48 -39.92 18.59
CA ALA A 2 -1.80 -38.51 18.83
C ALA A 2 -0.85 -37.49 18.15
N ALA A 3 -0.04 -37.91 17.16
CA ALA A 3 0.96 -37.05 16.54
C ALA A 3 0.65 -36.65 15.08
N THR A 4 -0.39 -37.22 14.46
CA THR A 4 -0.70 -37.02 13.03
C THR A 4 -1.64 -35.85 12.72
N ASN A 5 -2.24 -35.22 13.73
CA ASN A 5 -3.23 -34.14 13.56
C ASN A 5 -2.65 -32.73 13.74
N PHE A 6 -1.55 -32.58 14.47
CA PHE A 6 -0.87 -31.28 14.66
C PHE A 6 -0.35 -30.66 13.36
N PRO A 7 0.41 -31.37 12.50
CA PRO A 7 0.94 -30.77 11.28
C PRO A 7 -0.17 -30.41 10.28
N LYS A 8 -1.25 -31.21 10.24
CA LYS A 8 -2.43 -30.91 9.42
C LYS A 8 -3.14 -29.64 9.88
N LYS A 9 -3.30 -29.44 11.19
CA LYS A 9 -3.94 -28.25 11.76
C LYS A 9 -3.10 -26.99 11.51
N LEU A 10 -1.78 -27.10 11.64
CA LEU A 10 -0.85 -26.00 11.36
C LEU A 10 -0.86 -25.62 9.87
N ALA A 11 -0.87 -26.61 8.97
CA ALA A 11 -0.98 -26.38 7.54
C ALA A 11 -2.32 -25.73 7.18
N LEU A 12 -3.43 -26.16 7.77
CA LEU A 12 -4.74 -25.56 7.55
C LEU A 12 -4.77 -24.09 8.01
N ILE A 13 -4.20 -23.79 9.19
CA ILE A 13 -4.09 -22.41 9.70
C ILE A 13 -3.27 -21.56 8.72
N MET A 14 -2.13 -22.07 8.24
CA MET A 14 -1.28 -21.34 7.29
C MET A 14 -2.02 -21.05 5.97
N VAL A 15 -2.74 -22.03 5.43
CA VAL A 15 -3.55 -21.86 4.21
C VAL A 15 -4.66 -20.83 4.42
N ILE A 16 -5.35 -20.87 5.57
CA ILE A 16 -6.39 -19.90 5.91
C ILE A 16 -5.77 -18.51 6.04
N THR A 17 -4.65 -18.35 6.71
CA THR A 17 -3.96 -17.06 6.84
C THR A 17 -3.55 -16.51 5.48
N VAL A 18 -3.00 -17.34 4.57
CA VAL A 18 -2.63 -16.89 3.22
C VAL A 18 -3.88 -16.49 2.43
N MET A 19 -4.97 -17.27 2.47
CA MET A 19 -6.25 -16.91 1.85
C MET A 19 -6.80 -15.58 2.40
N VAL A 20 -6.76 -15.41 3.72
CA VAL A 20 -7.21 -14.18 4.40
C VAL A 20 -6.33 -13.00 3.97
N MET A 21 -5.01 -13.15 3.90
CA MET A 21 -4.11 -12.08 3.42
C MET A 21 -4.27 -11.77 1.92
N LEU A 22 -4.70 -12.75 1.11
CA LEU A 22 -5.02 -12.53 -0.31
C LEU A 22 -6.38 -11.85 -0.50
N VAL A 23 -7.34 -12.08 0.41
CA VAL A 23 -8.70 -11.49 0.35
C VAL A 23 -8.76 -10.13 1.05
N LEU A 24 -8.01 -9.93 2.13
CA LEU A 24 -7.81 -8.61 2.69
C LEU A 24 -6.85 -7.85 1.78
N GLU A 25 -7.44 -7.15 0.81
CA GLU A 25 -6.79 -5.96 0.26
C GLU A 25 -6.21 -5.16 1.43
N PRO A 26 -4.93 -4.73 1.36
CA PRO A 26 -4.31 -3.97 2.44
C PRO A 26 -5.24 -2.83 2.81
N GLN A 27 -5.85 -2.93 3.99
CA GLN A 27 -6.74 -1.89 4.45
C GLN A 27 -5.95 -0.58 4.48
N HIS A 28 -6.66 0.48 4.15
CA HIS A 28 -6.28 1.89 4.00
C HIS A 28 -5.63 2.49 5.27
N VAL A 29 -4.68 1.81 5.92
CA VAL A 29 -4.13 2.27 7.20
C VAL A 29 -3.04 3.33 6.99
N GLU A 30 -2.55 3.57 5.77
CA GLU A 30 -1.65 4.69 5.48
C GLU A 30 -2.00 5.31 4.12
N CYS A 31 -3.03 6.16 4.09
CA CYS A 31 -3.53 6.78 2.85
C CYS A 31 -2.65 7.93 2.35
N ALA A 32 -1.35 7.89 2.64
CA ALA A 32 -0.37 8.83 2.14
C ALA A 32 0.84 8.04 1.63
N PHE A 33 1.11 8.06 0.33
CA PHE A 33 2.35 7.49 -0.20
C PHE A 33 3.20 8.58 -0.85
N ALA A 34 4.51 8.51 -0.66
CA ALA A 34 5.45 9.44 -1.26
C ALA A 34 6.10 8.81 -2.49
N VAL A 35 6.10 9.53 -3.60
CA VAL A 35 6.71 9.13 -4.88
C VAL A 35 7.85 10.10 -5.18
N PRO A 36 9.07 9.63 -5.46
CA PRO A 36 10.13 10.52 -5.90
C PRO A 36 9.77 11.14 -7.25
N LEU A 37 9.74 12.47 -7.34
CA LEU A 37 9.40 13.21 -8.56
C LEU A 37 10.33 14.42 -8.68
N ASN A 38 11.16 14.47 -9.71
CA ASN A 38 12.07 15.60 -9.95
C ASN A 38 11.94 16.10 -11.40
N PRO A 39 11.52 17.37 -11.63
CA PRO A 39 11.11 18.37 -10.64
C PRO A 39 9.75 18.05 -10.00
N CYS A 40 9.61 18.24 -8.68
CA CYS A 40 8.29 18.10 -8.06
C CYS A 40 7.47 19.36 -8.34
N THR A 41 6.62 19.28 -9.36
CA THR A 41 5.59 20.27 -9.60
C THR A 41 4.26 19.69 -9.11
N VAL A 42 3.50 20.51 -8.36
CA VAL A 42 2.16 20.14 -7.87
C VAL A 42 1.25 19.58 -8.98
N PRO A 43 1.14 20.18 -10.19
CA PRO A 43 0.26 19.63 -11.23
C PRO A 43 0.69 18.23 -11.71
N GLU A 44 1.99 17.98 -11.85
CA GLU A 44 2.50 16.68 -12.31
C GLU A 44 2.37 15.60 -11.22
N CYS A 45 2.60 16.00 -9.97
CA CYS A 45 2.36 15.18 -8.80
C CYS A 45 0.89 14.74 -8.71
N ILE A 46 -0.07 15.67 -8.85
CA ILE A 46 -1.51 15.35 -8.86
C ILE A 46 -1.86 14.40 -10.01
N ALA A 47 -1.31 14.62 -11.22
CA ALA A 47 -1.59 13.78 -12.37
C ALA A 47 -1.12 12.33 -12.16
N GLN A 48 0.03 12.13 -11.51
CA GLN A 48 0.53 10.82 -11.12
C GLN A 48 -0.32 10.19 -10.02
N CYS A 49 -0.60 10.93 -8.94
CA CYS A 49 -1.43 10.44 -7.85
C CYS A 49 -2.83 10.01 -8.31
N LYS A 50 -3.45 10.76 -9.23
CA LYS A 50 -4.74 10.40 -9.83
C LYS A 50 -4.69 9.11 -10.65
N LYS A 51 -3.57 8.79 -11.30
CA LYS A 51 -3.39 7.52 -12.02
C LYS A 51 -3.26 6.33 -11.08
N ILE A 52 -2.74 6.55 -9.87
CA ILE A 52 -2.48 5.48 -8.90
C ILE A 52 -3.70 5.26 -8.00
N LEU A 53 -4.28 6.34 -7.46
CA LEU A 53 -5.41 6.30 -6.52
C LEU A 53 -6.77 6.28 -7.22
N HIS A 54 -6.84 6.66 -8.50
CA HIS A 54 -8.09 6.77 -9.25
C HIS A 54 -9.16 7.57 -8.49
N ALA A 55 -10.29 6.95 -8.16
CA ALA A 55 -11.41 7.57 -7.45
C ALA A 55 -11.11 7.87 -5.97
N LYS A 56 -10.03 7.32 -5.43
CA LYS A 56 -9.60 7.55 -4.03
C LYS A 56 -8.74 8.80 -3.89
N PHE A 57 -8.34 9.45 -4.99
CA PHE A 57 -7.50 10.64 -4.91
C PHE A 57 -8.18 11.78 -4.13
N MET A 58 -7.64 12.13 -2.96
CA MET A 58 -8.05 13.30 -2.19
C MET A 58 -7.21 14.52 -2.52
N SER A 59 -5.89 14.42 -2.36
CA SER A 59 -4.98 15.55 -2.59
C SER A 59 -3.55 15.08 -2.85
N ALA A 60 -2.69 16.01 -3.29
CA ALA A 60 -1.26 15.74 -3.40
C ALA A 60 -0.45 16.95 -2.93
N SER A 61 0.77 16.72 -2.46
CA SER A 61 1.69 17.79 -2.05
C SER A 61 3.11 17.47 -2.44
N CYS A 62 3.85 18.48 -2.90
CA CYS A 62 5.27 18.38 -3.11
C CYS A 62 6.01 18.73 -1.82
N THR A 63 6.89 17.84 -1.36
CA THR A 63 7.82 18.09 -0.28
C THR A 63 9.24 17.91 -0.78
N THR A 64 10.15 18.79 -0.37
CA THR A 64 11.57 18.63 -0.65
C THR A 64 12.22 18.14 0.64
N GLY A 65 12.53 16.84 0.67
CA GLY A 65 13.19 16.19 1.81
C GLY A 65 14.69 16.04 1.60
N SER A 66 15.38 15.48 2.59
CA SER A 66 16.79 15.09 2.51
C SER A 66 17.09 14.05 1.42
N GLN A 67 16.06 13.35 0.93
CA GLN A 67 16.14 12.40 -0.18
C GLN A 67 15.75 12.99 -1.55
N GLY A 68 15.51 14.31 -1.62
CA GLY A 68 15.14 15.02 -2.85
C GLY A 68 13.67 15.42 -2.91
N ASN A 69 13.22 15.74 -4.12
CA ASN A 69 11.86 16.17 -4.41
C ASN A 69 10.89 14.98 -4.40
N LEU A 70 9.92 15.00 -3.48
CA LEU A 70 8.95 13.93 -3.22
C LEU A 70 7.53 14.45 -3.40
N CYS A 71 6.71 13.67 -4.08
CA CYS A 71 5.29 13.89 -4.28
C CYS A 71 4.51 13.01 -3.30
N ILE A 72 3.83 13.61 -2.33
CA ILE A 72 2.95 12.93 -1.39
C ILE A 72 1.55 12.86 -2.00
N CYS A 73 1.02 11.65 -2.17
CA CYS A 73 -0.32 11.38 -2.66
C CYS A 73 -1.22 10.94 -1.52
N LEU A 74 -2.34 11.64 -1.31
CA LEU A 74 -3.33 11.37 -0.28
C LEU A 74 -4.58 10.70 -0.91
N GLY A 75 -4.93 9.52 -0.39
CA GLY A 75 -6.02 8.64 -0.84
C GLY A 75 -7.18 8.52 0.12
#